data_AF-A0ABC8UGG3-F1
#
_entry.id   AF-A0ABC8UGG3-F1
#
_cell.length_a   1.000
_cell.length_b   1.000
_cell.length_c   1.000
_cell.angle_alpha   90.00
_cell.angle_beta   90.00
_cell.angle_gamma   90.00
#
_symmetry.space_group_name_H-M   'P 1'
#
loop_
_entity.id
_entity.type
_entity.pdbx_description
1 polymer ?
#
loop_
_entity_poly.entity_id
_entity_poly.type
_entity_poly.pdbx_seq_one_letter_code
_entity_poly.pdbx_strand_id
1 'polypeptide(L)'
;MIDWMIEISTKLEKNKVAKAEAELQMNEAELKVSIAESKYASLSEKIGKFRSSLEEVSKWEETIQEMVAQYENEIFLIFRELKNKSFKEGCDVVHCATGVPSNSTLFQKHTVGPTPLVAKGSNTVQLLKKVLPMRNSQAKDLSVDIMDLLGEDPNKREENVHGGGGLA
;
A
#
# COMPACT_ATOMS: atom_id res chain seq x y z
N MET A 1 -59.71 62.18 28.07
CA MET A 1 -60.35 60.95 27.59
C MET A 1 -59.76 60.51 26.23
N ILE A 2 -59.64 61.42 25.26
CA ILE A 2 -59.04 61.13 23.94
C ILE A 2 -57.56 60.71 24.03
N ASP A 3 -56.72 61.42 24.80
CA ASP A 3 -55.29 61.10 24.92
C ASP A 3 -55.03 59.70 25.49
N TRP A 4 -55.84 59.29 26.46
CA TRP A 4 -55.79 57.94 27.05
C TRP A 4 -56.17 56.85 26.04
N MET A 5 -57.16 57.12 25.17
CA MET A 5 -57.51 56.19 24.09
C MET A 5 -56.41 56.08 23.03
N ILE A 6 -55.75 57.19 22.68
CA ILE A 6 -54.61 57.21 21.77
C ILE A 6 -53.44 56.41 22.37
N GLU A 7 -53.14 56.61 23.66
CA GLU A 7 -52.08 55.89 24.36
C GLU A 7 -52.31 54.37 24.35
N ILE A 8 -53.54 53.93 24.66
CA ILE A 8 -53.92 52.51 24.62
C ILE A 8 -53.81 51.96 23.21
N SER A 9 -54.32 52.67 22.21
CA SER A 9 -54.23 52.24 20.81
C SER A 9 -52.78 52.08 20.36
N THR A 10 -51.91 53.01 20.74
CA THR A 10 -50.48 52.97 20.41
C THR A 10 -49.76 51.81 21.09
N LYS A 11 -50.08 51.54 22.37
CA LYS A 11 -49.52 50.37 23.10
C LYS A 11 -49.98 49.05 22.49
N LEU A 12 -51.25 48.96 22.08
CA LEU A 12 -51.79 47.77 21.44
C LEU A 12 -51.07 47.49 20.12
N GLU A 13 -50.83 48.53 19.31
CA GLU A 13 -50.16 48.37 18.02
C GLU A 13 -48.69 47.98 18.19
N LYS A 14 -47.98 48.60 19.14
CA LYS A 14 -46.61 48.20 19.50
C LYS A 14 -46.51 46.74 19.94
N ASN A 15 -47.48 46.25 20.72
CA ASN A 15 -47.51 44.85 21.14
C ASN A 15 -47.74 43.87 19.99
N LYS A 16 -48.58 44.23 19.01
CA LYS A 16 -48.79 43.40 17.81
C LYS A 16 -47.51 43.33 16.97
N VAL A 17 -46.86 44.48 16.76
CA VAL A 17 -45.59 44.54 16.01
C VAL A 17 -44.51 43.72 16.71
N ALA A 18 -44.32 43.89 18.01
CA ALA A 18 -43.34 43.13 18.78
C ALA A 18 -43.60 41.61 18.73
N LYS A 19 -44.86 41.19 18.75
CA LYS A 19 -45.23 39.78 18.61
C LYS A 19 -44.89 39.25 17.21
N ALA A 20 -45.20 39.99 16.16
CA ALA A 20 -44.88 39.61 14.78
C ALA A 20 -43.36 39.55 14.53
N GLU A 21 -42.61 40.48 15.10
CA GLU A 21 -41.13 40.47 15.02
C GLU A 21 -40.53 39.25 15.73
N ALA A 22 -41.06 38.87 16.91
CA ALA A 22 -40.60 37.69 17.62
C ALA A 22 -40.91 36.39 16.86
N GLU A 23 -42.09 36.28 16.25
CA GLU A 23 -42.46 35.13 15.41
C GLU A 23 -41.55 35.03 14.16
N LEU A 24 -41.24 36.17 13.51
CA LEU A 24 -40.32 36.20 12.39
C LEU A 24 -38.91 35.73 12.78
N GLN A 25 -38.39 36.22 13.90
CA GLN A 25 -37.06 35.83 14.40
C GLN A 25 -36.99 34.34 14.74
N MET A 26 -38.04 33.79 15.34
CA MET A 26 -38.13 32.36 15.65
C MET A 26 -38.12 31.52 14.36
N ASN A 27 -38.93 31.88 13.37
CA ASN A 27 -38.98 31.19 12.08
C ASN A 27 -37.64 31.25 11.32
N GLU A 28 -36.94 32.39 11.37
CA GLU A 28 -35.59 32.51 10.81
C GLU A 28 -34.58 31.62 11.52
N ALA A 29 -34.67 31.50 12.85
CA ALA A 29 -33.80 30.63 13.63
C ALA A 29 -34.05 29.15 13.29
N GLU A 30 -35.32 28.72 13.21
CA GLU A 30 -35.70 27.36 12.82
C GLU A 30 -35.19 27.01 11.42
N LEU A 31 -35.32 27.94 10.46
CA LEU A 31 -34.80 27.73 9.11
C LEU A 31 -33.27 27.56 9.09
N LYS A 32 -32.55 28.36 9.88
CA LYS A 32 -31.08 28.25 10.00
C LYS A 32 -30.67 26.89 10.60
N VAL A 33 -31.39 26.42 11.62
CA VAL A 33 -31.15 25.10 12.23
C VAL A 33 -31.38 23.99 11.21
N SER A 34 -32.51 24.01 10.49
CA SER A 34 -32.83 23.00 9.47
C SER A 34 -31.77 22.93 8.36
N ILE A 35 -31.28 24.08 7.89
CA ILE A 35 -30.18 24.13 6.91
C ILE A 35 -28.89 23.53 7.48
N ALA A 36 -28.57 23.82 8.75
CA ALA A 36 -27.38 23.28 9.41
C ALA A 36 -27.45 21.75 9.57
N GLU A 37 -28.61 21.22 9.98
CA GLU A 37 -28.86 19.79 10.12
C GLU A 37 -28.71 19.06 8.78
N SER A 38 -29.28 19.61 7.70
CA SER A 38 -29.15 19.05 6.35
C SER A 38 -27.69 19.01 5.88
N LYS A 39 -26.93 20.09 6.12
CA LYS A 39 -25.49 20.14 5.80
C LYS A 39 -24.70 19.12 6.60
N TYR A 40 -25.00 18.97 7.89
CA TYR A 40 -24.34 17.99 8.75
C TYR A 40 -24.61 16.55 8.29
N ALA A 41 -25.86 16.22 7.96
CA ALA A 41 -26.23 14.91 7.44
C ALA A 41 -25.48 14.57 6.14
N SER A 42 -25.38 15.53 5.21
CA SER A 42 -24.60 15.32 3.98
C SER A 42 -23.11 15.11 4.24
N LEU A 43 -22.52 15.85 5.18
CA LEU A 43 -21.11 15.70 5.55
C LEU A 43 -20.85 14.37 6.26
N SER A 44 -21.73 13.93 7.15
CA SER A 44 -21.57 12.68 7.89
C SER A 44 -21.61 11.47 6.97
N GLU A 45 -22.49 11.49 5.95
CA GLU A 45 -22.54 10.45 4.92
C GLU A 45 -21.22 10.34 4.15
N LYS A 46 -20.65 11.48 3.74
CA LYS A 46 -19.35 11.53 3.04
C LYS A 46 -18.23 10.96 3.91
N ILE A 47 -18.17 11.34 5.19
CA ILE A 47 -17.19 10.80 6.15
C ILE A 47 -17.34 9.29 6.29
N GLY A 48 -18.58 8.78 6.34
CA GLY A 48 -18.84 7.34 6.37
C GLY A 48 -18.22 6.60 5.19
N LYS A 49 -18.45 7.10 3.97
CA LYS A 49 -17.86 6.53 2.74
C LYS A 49 -16.33 6.52 2.77
N PHE A 50 -15.70 7.62 3.19
CA PHE A 50 -14.24 7.70 3.33
C PHE A 50 -13.68 6.68 4.33
N ARG A 51 -14.36 6.47 5.46
CA ARG A 51 -13.93 5.47 6.46
C ARG A 51 -13.95 4.05 5.89
N SER A 52 -15.00 3.68 5.16
CA SER A 52 -15.10 2.36 4.53
C SER A 52 -13.97 2.14 3.53
N SER A 53 -13.67 3.11 2.66
CA SER A 53 -12.54 2.99 1.72
C SER A 53 -11.19 2.88 2.42
N LEU A 54 -10.99 3.58 3.55
CA LEU A 54 -9.75 3.49 4.32
C LEU A 54 -9.56 2.10 4.95
N GLU A 55 -10.64 1.47 5.39
CA GLU A 55 -10.60 0.11 5.94
C GLU A 55 -10.24 -0.92 4.86
N GLU A 56 -10.74 -0.74 3.63
CA GLU A 56 -10.33 -1.57 2.49
C GLU A 56 -8.84 -1.42 2.20
N VAL A 57 -8.32 -0.18 2.08
CA VAL A 57 -6.89 0.06 1.85
C VAL A 57 -6.01 -0.58 2.94
N SER A 58 -6.44 -0.55 4.19
CA SER A 58 -5.71 -1.17 5.30
C SER A 58 -5.58 -2.69 5.13
N LYS A 59 -6.65 -3.36 4.67
CA LYS A 59 -6.62 -4.81 4.37
C LYS A 59 -5.68 -5.14 3.21
N TRP A 60 -5.60 -4.28 2.19
CA TRP A 60 -4.64 -4.42 1.09
C TRP A 60 -3.19 -4.28 1.60
N GLU A 61 -2.93 -3.35 2.51
CA GLU A 61 -1.59 -3.18 3.10
C GLU A 61 -1.14 -4.43 3.88
N GLU A 62 -2.01 -4.99 4.71
CA GLU A 62 -1.74 -6.24 5.44
C GLU A 62 -1.44 -7.39 4.47
N THR A 63 -2.24 -7.53 3.41
CA THR A 63 -2.05 -8.58 2.38
C THR A 63 -0.69 -8.44 1.69
N ILE A 64 -0.28 -7.22 1.34
CA ILE A 64 1.02 -6.98 0.71
C ILE A 64 2.16 -7.34 1.65
N GLN A 65 2.05 -7.00 2.94
CA GLN A 65 3.07 -7.37 3.93
C GLN A 65 3.21 -8.88 4.08
N GLU A 66 2.10 -9.62 4.10
CA GLU A 66 2.11 -11.09 4.12
C GLU A 66 2.76 -11.68 2.87
N MET A 67 2.43 -11.18 1.68
CA MET A 67 3.05 -11.63 0.42
C MET A 67 4.57 -11.37 0.42
N VAL A 68 5.00 -10.18 0.85
CA VAL A 68 6.43 -9.86 0.96
C VAL A 68 7.12 -10.84 1.91
N ALA A 69 6.56 -11.10 3.09
CA ALA A 69 7.13 -12.04 4.05
C ALA A 69 7.23 -13.48 3.49
N GLN A 70 6.22 -13.93 2.73
CA GLN A 70 6.23 -15.23 2.05
C GLN A 70 7.35 -15.28 1.00
N TYR A 71 7.44 -14.28 0.13
CA TYR A 71 8.50 -14.20 -0.89
C TYR A 71 9.91 -14.18 -0.27
N GLU A 72 10.11 -13.44 0.83
CA GLU A 72 11.38 -13.41 1.55
C GLU A 72 11.76 -14.80 2.10
N ASN A 73 10.78 -15.54 2.63
CA ASN A 73 10.99 -16.89 3.16
C ASN A 73 11.30 -17.91 2.05
N GLU A 74 10.60 -17.86 0.92
CA GLU A 74 10.88 -18.73 -0.23
C GLU A 74 12.30 -18.50 -0.78
N ILE A 75 12.68 -17.23 -0.97
CA ILE A 75 14.02 -16.85 -1.40
C ILE A 75 15.07 -17.36 -0.40
N PHE A 76 14.81 -17.25 0.90
CA PHE A 76 15.68 -17.78 1.94
C PHE A 76 15.87 -19.30 1.82
N LEU A 77 14.79 -20.06 1.62
CA LEU A 77 14.85 -21.51 1.44
C LEU A 77 15.64 -21.91 0.20
N ILE A 78 15.45 -21.18 -0.91
CA ILE A 78 16.23 -21.40 -2.15
C ILE A 78 17.71 -21.15 -1.90
N PHE A 79 18.09 -20.02 -1.29
CA PHE A 79 19.50 -19.75 -0.99
C PHE A 79 20.11 -20.80 -0.06
N ARG A 80 19.34 -21.31 0.90
CA ARG A 80 19.78 -22.40 1.79
C ARG A 80 20.05 -23.67 1.00
N GLU A 81 19.15 -24.06 0.12
CA GLU A 81 19.29 -25.28 -0.68
C GLU A 81 20.44 -25.18 -1.68
N LEU A 82 20.63 -24.02 -2.30
CA LEU A 82 21.77 -23.75 -3.17
C LEU A 82 23.10 -23.85 -2.45
N LYS A 83 23.21 -23.32 -1.22
CA LYS A 83 24.40 -23.50 -0.40
C LYS A 83 24.65 -24.97 -0.04
N ASN A 84 23.60 -25.72 0.29
CA ASN A 84 23.73 -27.15 0.59
C ASN A 84 24.21 -27.94 -0.64
N LYS A 85 23.66 -27.63 -1.81
CA LYS A 85 24.04 -28.26 -3.08
C LYS A 85 25.46 -27.90 -3.46
N SER A 86 25.84 -26.62 -3.37
CA SER A 86 27.20 -26.16 -3.66
C SER A 86 28.22 -26.83 -2.75
N PHE A 87 27.91 -26.99 -1.46
CA PHE A 87 28.76 -27.70 -0.51
C PHE A 87 28.92 -29.18 -0.87
N LYS A 88 27.83 -29.87 -1.20
CA LYS A 88 27.86 -31.30 -1.59
C LYS A 88 28.63 -31.54 -2.88
N GLU A 89 28.50 -30.65 -3.86
CA GLU A 89 29.12 -30.78 -5.19
C GLU A 89 30.57 -30.26 -5.22
N GLY A 90 31.02 -29.63 -4.14
CA GLY A 90 32.35 -29.03 -4.03
C GLY A 90 32.51 -27.80 -4.94
N CYS A 91 31.46 -26.99 -5.06
CA CYS A 91 31.48 -25.79 -5.89
C CYS A 91 32.25 -24.65 -5.22
N ASP A 92 33.05 -23.96 -6.01
CA ASP A 92 33.85 -22.82 -5.56
C ASP A 92 33.03 -21.52 -5.56
N VAL A 93 32.06 -21.38 -6.46
CA VAL A 93 31.16 -20.20 -6.57
C VAL A 93 29.77 -20.63 -7.04
N VAL A 94 28.73 -19.94 -6.55
CA VAL A 94 27.35 -20.04 -7.06
C VAL A 94 26.95 -18.74 -7.73
N HIS A 95 26.56 -18.81 -9.00
CA HIS A 95 26.06 -17.68 -9.78
C HIS A 95 24.53 -17.73 -9.78
N CYS A 96 23.88 -16.73 -9.21
CA CYS A 96 22.42 -16.62 -9.20
C CYS A 96 21.96 -15.56 -10.19
N ALA A 97 21.16 -15.94 -11.19
CA ALA A 97 20.36 -14.96 -11.93
C ALA A 97 19.20 -14.56 -11.01
N THR A 98 19.16 -13.29 -10.62
CA THR A 98 18.12 -12.79 -9.72
C THR A 98 17.44 -11.59 -10.35
N GLY A 99 16.09 -11.61 -10.37
CA GLY A 99 15.31 -10.38 -10.37
C GLY A 99 15.44 -9.60 -9.05
N VAL A 100 16.10 -10.20 -8.04
CA VAL A 100 16.42 -9.57 -6.75
C VAL A 100 17.64 -8.65 -6.92
N PRO A 101 17.56 -7.36 -6.55
CA PRO A 101 18.69 -6.45 -6.65
C PRO A 101 19.85 -6.92 -5.76
N SER A 102 21.09 -6.78 -6.25
CA SER A 102 22.34 -7.12 -5.53
C SER A 102 22.49 -6.43 -4.17
N ASN A 103 21.69 -5.39 -3.93
CA ASN A 103 21.70 -4.57 -2.72
C ASN A 103 20.65 -5.01 -1.70
N SER A 104 19.90 -6.09 -1.95
CA SER A 104 18.94 -6.61 -0.97
C SER A 104 19.69 -7.13 0.26
N THR A 105 19.15 -6.83 1.44
CA THR A 105 19.65 -7.36 2.73
C THR A 105 19.66 -8.88 2.76
N LEU A 106 18.72 -9.53 2.06
CA LEU A 106 18.70 -10.97 1.83
C LEU A 106 19.95 -11.46 1.09
N PHE A 107 20.30 -10.86 -0.05
CA PHE A 107 21.48 -11.24 -0.81
C PHE A 107 22.78 -11.00 -0.02
N GLN A 108 22.86 -9.87 0.70
CA GLN A 108 24.01 -9.54 1.54
C GLN A 108 24.19 -10.48 2.75
N LYS A 109 23.10 -10.94 3.37
CA LYS A 109 23.18 -11.91 4.48
C LYS A 109 23.67 -13.28 4.01
N HIS A 110 23.36 -13.67 2.77
CA HIS A 110 23.68 -14.99 2.24
C HIS A 110 24.94 -15.04 1.37
N THR A 111 25.53 -13.91 1.01
CA THR A 111 26.85 -13.83 0.33
C THR A 111 28.01 -14.20 1.24
N VAL A 112 27.83 -14.11 2.56
CA VAL A 112 28.87 -14.44 3.54
C VAL A 112 28.84 -15.96 3.80
N GLY A 113 29.90 -16.66 3.41
CA GLY A 113 30.01 -18.12 3.53
C GLY A 113 31.24 -18.67 2.79
N PRO A 114 31.54 -19.98 2.94
CA PRO A 114 32.71 -20.60 2.31
C PRO A 114 32.62 -20.65 0.77
N THR A 115 31.39 -20.75 0.23
CA THR A 115 31.11 -20.61 -1.20
C THR A 115 30.43 -19.27 -1.44
N PRO A 116 31.09 -18.27 -2.06
CA PRO A 116 30.49 -16.99 -2.36
C PRO A 116 29.34 -17.13 -3.37
N LEU A 117 28.28 -16.37 -3.13
CA LEU A 117 27.11 -16.29 -3.99
C LEU A 117 27.15 -14.98 -4.80
N VAL A 118 26.96 -15.02 -6.12
CA VAL A 118 27.17 -13.83 -6.95
C VAL A 118 26.04 -13.62 -7.95
N ALA A 119 25.52 -12.40 -8.01
CA ALA A 119 24.44 -12.04 -8.93
C ALA A 119 24.94 -12.05 -10.39
N LYS A 120 24.20 -12.74 -11.26
CA LYS A 120 24.44 -12.83 -12.71
C LYS A 120 24.35 -11.41 -13.31
N GLY A 121 25.42 -10.97 -13.96
CA GLY A 121 25.51 -9.61 -14.53
C GLY A 121 26.29 -8.61 -13.67
N SER A 122 26.66 -8.95 -12.43
CA SER A 122 27.59 -8.13 -11.65
C SER A 122 28.99 -8.12 -12.27
N ASN A 123 29.69 -6.98 -12.21
CA ASN A 123 31.11 -6.88 -12.58
C ASN A 123 31.97 -7.89 -11.80
N THR A 124 31.52 -8.29 -10.61
CA THR A 124 32.12 -9.34 -9.78
C THR A 124 32.14 -10.71 -10.48
N VAL A 125 31.14 -11.03 -11.31
CA VAL A 125 31.09 -12.28 -12.11
C VAL A 125 32.21 -12.30 -13.14
N GLN A 126 32.44 -11.19 -13.84
CA GLN A 126 33.50 -11.11 -14.85
C GLN A 126 34.89 -11.19 -14.20
N LEU A 127 35.04 -10.59 -13.01
CA LEU A 127 36.27 -10.65 -12.24
C LEU A 127 36.53 -12.08 -11.74
N LEU A 128 35.53 -12.75 -11.16
CA LEU A 128 35.64 -14.12 -10.66
C LEU A 128 35.92 -15.12 -11.77
N LYS A 129 35.29 -14.99 -12.94
CA LYS A 129 35.59 -15.82 -14.11
C LYS A 129 37.04 -15.71 -14.58
N LYS A 130 37.70 -14.57 -14.35
CA LYS A 130 39.12 -14.39 -14.64
C LYS A 130 40.01 -14.92 -13.51
N VAL A 131 39.61 -14.72 -12.25
CA VAL A 131 40.46 -15.00 -11.07
C VAL A 131 40.37 -16.47 -10.61
N LEU A 132 39.21 -17.11 -10.69
CA LEU A 132 39.01 -18.50 -10.25
C LEU A 132 39.87 -19.51 -11.03
N PRO A 133 39.94 -19.47 -12.38
CA PRO A 133 40.78 -20.41 -13.13
C PRO A 133 42.27 -20.25 -12.84
N MET A 134 42.70 -19.04 -12.45
CA MET A 134 44.09 -18.77 -12.05
C MET A 134 44.42 -19.32 -10.66
N ARG A 135 43.42 -19.47 -9.78
CA ARG A 135 43.60 -19.98 -8.42
C ARG A 135 43.43 -21.50 -8.35
N ASN A 136 42.56 -22.06 -9.18
CA ASN A 136 42.33 -23.50 -9.26
C ASN A 136 41.84 -23.87 -10.68
N SER A 137 42.59 -24.69 -11.42
CA SER A 137 42.27 -25.05 -12.81
C SER A 137 41.06 -25.97 -12.96
N GLN A 138 40.50 -26.45 -11.83
CA GLN A 138 39.29 -27.28 -11.76
C GLN A 138 38.11 -26.58 -11.06
N ALA A 139 38.11 -25.24 -11.02
CA ALA A 139 37.05 -24.50 -10.34
C ALA A 139 35.66 -24.90 -10.88
N LYS A 140 34.79 -25.39 -9.99
CA LYS A 140 33.42 -25.79 -10.34
C LYS A 140 32.47 -24.62 -10.09
N ASP A 141 31.85 -24.16 -11.16
CA ASP A 141 30.87 -23.07 -11.17
C ASP A 141 29.45 -23.65 -11.26
N LEU A 142 28.57 -23.21 -10.35
CA LEU A 142 27.15 -23.56 -10.37
C LEU A 142 26.34 -22.32 -10.75
N SER A 143 25.82 -22.30 -11.98
CA SER A 143 24.89 -21.25 -12.44
C SER A 143 23.45 -21.70 -12.24
N VAL A 144 22.67 -20.88 -11.53
CA VAL A 144 21.25 -21.12 -11.24
C VAL A 144 20.44 -19.87 -11.56
N ASP A 145 19.31 -20.06 -12.22
CA ASP A 145 18.26 -19.05 -12.30
C ASP A 145 17.27 -19.24 -11.15
N ILE A 146 17.09 -18.21 -10.31
CA ILE A 146 16.16 -18.32 -9.18
C ILE A 146 14.70 -18.36 -9.67
N MET A 147 14.40 -17.75 -10.83
CA MET A 147 13.04 -17.77 -11.38
C MET A 147 12.63 -19.18 -11.84
N ASP A 148 13.57 -19.96 -12.38
CA ASP A 148 13.35 -21.37 -12.75
C ASP A 148 13.06 -22.24 -11.51
N LEU A 149 13.60 -21.88 -10.34
CA LEU A 149 13.38 -22.60 -9.07
C LEU A 149 12.08 -22.19 -8.37
N LEU A 150 11.63 -20.96 -8.57
CA LEU A 150 10.34 -20.45 -8.05
C LEU A 150 9.14 -20.93 -8.88
N GLY A 151 9.39 -21.56 -10.05
CA GLY A 151 8.33 -22.17 -10.86
C GLY A 151 7.40 -21.18 -11.58
N GLU A 152 7.73 -19.89 -11.60
CA GLU A 152 6.94 -18.88 -12.31
C GLU A 152 7.55 -18.58 -13.69
N ASP A 153 6.89 -19.09 -14.74
CA ASP A 153 7.09 -18.61 -16.10
C ASP A 153 6.66 -17.13 -16.17
N PRO A 154 7.57 -16.17 -16.42
CA PRO A 154 7.26 -14.75 -16.43
C PRO A 154 6.23 -14.37 -17.50
N ASN A 155 6.01 -15.22 -18.51
CA ASN A 155 5.02 -14.98 -19.56
C ASN A 155 3.56 -15.27 -19.16
N LYS A 156 3.30 -15.87 -17.97
CA LYS A 156 1.93 -16.13 -17.49
C LYS A 156 1.29 -15.00 -16.71
N ARG A 157 2.03 -13.91 -16.41
CA ARG A 157 1.48 -12.76 -15.67
C ARG A 157 0.70 -11.76 -16.53
N GLU A 158 0.83 -11.78 -17.86
CA GLU A 158 0.15 -10.79 -18.73
C GLU A 158 -1.32 -11.12 -19.02
N GLU A 159 -1.80 -12.34 -18.81
CA GLU A 159 -3.22 -12.68 -19.11
C GLU A 159 -4.21 -12.34 -17.99
N ASN A 160 -3.77 -12.02 -16.78
CA ASN A 160 -4.68 -11.76 -15.65
C ASN A 160 -4.86 -10.29 -15.25
N VAL A 161 -4.33 -9.32 -16.01
CA VAL A 161 -4.47 -7.88 -15.69
C VAL A 161 -5.54 -7.16 -16.53
N HIS A 162 -6.19 -7.84 -17.49
CA HIS A 162 -7.25 -7.24 -18.34
C HIS A 162 -8.67 -7.79 -18.10
N GLY A 163 -8.91 -8.55 -17.03
CA GLY A 163 -10.20 -9.18 -16.73
C GLY A 163 -11.00 -8.48 -15.62
N GLY A 164 -11.27 -7.18 -15.70
CA GLY A 164 -12.12 -6.53 -14.70
C GLY A 164 -12.37 -5.05 -14.95
N GLY A 165 -13.44 -4.72 -15.68
CA GLY A 165 -13.91 -3.33 -15.76
C GLY A 165 -14.59 -2.93 -17.06
N GLY A 166 -15.50 -3.74 -17.60
CA GLY A 166 -16.48 -3.27 -18.58
C GLY A 166 -17.74 -2.81 -17.86
N LEU A 167 -17.80 -1.53 -17.49
CA LEU A 167 -19.04 -0.86 -17.11
C LEU A 167 -19.82 -0.54 -18.39
N ALA A 168 -20.95 -1.21 -18.58
CA ALA A 168 -22.09 -0.78 -19.38
C ALA A 168 -23.36 -1.02 -18.57
#